data_AF-A0A2G0WHD5-F1
#
_entry.id   AF-A0A2G0WHD5-F1
#
_cell.length_a   1.000
_cell.length_b   1.000
_cell.length_c   1.000
_cell.angle_alpha   90.00
_cell.angle_beta   90.00
_cell.angle_gamma   90.00
#
_symmetry.space_group_name_H-M   'P 1'
#
loop_
_entity.id
_entity.type
_entity.pdbx_description
1 polymer ?
#
loop_
_entity_poly.entity_id
_entity_poly.type
_entity_poly.pdbx_seq_one_letter_code
_entity_poly.pdbx_strand_id
1 'polypeptide(L)'
;MINDLDGPRTAQQELFYDLEDAAAVIGWSVVELTAMAAIGKTPDETATLMKVCALLAAQQEKLGVYAGEAKAQRIRRSDVGD
;
A
#
# COMPACT_ATOMS: atom_id res chain seq x y z
N MET A 1 14.39 -12.51 12.34
CA MET A 1 14.17 -13.88 11.83
C MET A 1 12.74 -14.22 12.21
N ILE A 2 11.86 -14.46 11.24
CA ILE A 2 10.47 -14.87 11.53
C ILE A 2 10.54 -16.40 11.66
N ASN A 3 10.51 -16.88 12.89
CA ASN A 3 10.39 -18.31 13.20
C ASN A 3 8.88 -18.64 13.21
N ASP A 4 8.52 -19.87 12.83
CA ASP A 4 7.16 -20.39 12.56
C ASP A 4 6.57 -20.11 11.16
N LEU A 5 7.11 -20.81 10.16
CA LEU A 5 6.42 -21.01 8.87
C LEU A 5 5.48 -22.23 8.88
N ASP A 6 5.55 -23.10 9.90
CA ASP A 6 4.78 -24.35 10.00
C ASP A 6 3.65 -24.33 11.06
N GLY A 7 3.46 -23.21 11.77
CA GLY A 7 2.39 -23.00 12.75
C GLY A 7 1.29 -22.04 12.26
N PRO A 8 0.12 -21.96 12.95
CA PRO A 8 -0.88 -20.94 12.65
C PRO A 8 -0.23 -19.55 12.74
N ARG A 9 -0.47 -18.70 11.73
CA ARG A 9 0.05 -17.34 11.75
C ARG A 9 -0.42 -16.64 13.02
N THR A 10 0.48 -15.93 13.67
CA THR A 10 0.10 -14.97 14.70
C THR A 10 -0.74 -13.86 14.06
N ALA A 11 -1.65 -13.24 14.84
CA ALA A 11 -2.45 -12.11 14.36
C ALA A 11 -1.58 -10.97 13.77
N GLN A 12 -0.33 -10.84 14.24
CA GLN A 12 0.61 -9.87 13.71
C GLN A 12 1.21 -10.25 12.35
N GLN A 13 1.49 -11.55 12.13
CA GLN A 13 1.87 -12.05 10.82
C GLN A 13 0.70 -11.92 9.83
N GLU A 14 -0.52 -12.22 10.25
CA GLU A 14 -1.74 -12.01 9.42
C GLU A 14 -1.88 -10.55 9.02
N LEU A 15 -1.82 -9.63 9.98
CA LEU A 15 -1.87 -8.19 9.70
C LEU A 15 -0.75 -7.73 8.76
N PHE A 16 0.49 -8.24 8.93
CA PHE A 16 1.57 -7.94 7.99
C PHE A 16 1.22 -8.36 6.56
N TYR A 17 0.75 -9.60 6.38
CA TYR A 17 0.41 -10.11 5.05
C TYR A 17 -0.79 -9.39 4.44
N ASP A 18 -1.82 -9.07 5.23
CA ASP A 18 -2.98 -8.33 4.74
C ASP A 18 -2.60 -6.92 4.26
N LEU A 19 -1.67 -6.25 4.96
CA LEU A 19 -1.17 -4.93 4.56
C LEU A 19 -0.32 -4.99 3.29
N GLU A 20 0.55 -6.01 3.16
CA GLU A 20 1.34 -6.23 1.95
C GLU A 20 0.45 -6.58 0.75
N ASP A 21 -0.56 -7.44 0.93
CA ASP A 21 -1.52 -7.81 -0.11
C ASP A 21 -2.33 -6.60 -0.59
N ALA A 22 -2.86 -5.81 0.35
CA ALA A 22 -3.56 -4.57 0.02
C ALA A 22 -2.65 -3.58 -0.73
N ALA A 23 -1.39 -3.43 -0.32
CA ALA A 23 -0.41 -2.58 -1.02
C ALA A 23 -0.13 -3.10 -2.45
N ALA A 24 -0.03 -4.42 -2.63
CA ALA A 24 0.18 -5.04 -3.94
C ALA A 24 -1.03 -4.82 -4.87
N VAL A 25 -2.25 -4.99 -4.36
CA VAL A 25 -3.50 -4.75 -5.11
C VAL A 25 -3.60 -3.29 -5.55
N ILE A 26 -3.25 -2.34 -4.67
CA ILE A 26 -3.21 -0.92 -5.03
C ILE A 26 -2.15 -0.67 -6.11
N GLY A 27 -0.95 -1.25 -5.96
CA GLY A 27 0.12 -1.13 -6.96
C GLY A 27 -0.32 -1.61 -8.34
N TRP A 28 -1.00 -2.75 -8.42
CA TRP A 28 -1.57 -3.25 -9.68
C TRP A 28 -2.65 -2.31 -10.23
N SER A 29 -3.52 -1.79 -9.37
CA SER A 29 -4.56 -0.83 -9.76
C SER A 29 -3.97 0.46 -10.34
N VAL A 30 -2.89 0.98 -9.75
CA VAL A 30 -2.19 2.18 -10.26
C VAL A 30 -1.61 1.93 -11.65
N VAL A 31 -1.02 0.76 -11.89
CA VAL A 31 -0.49 0.41 -13.23
C VAL A 31 -1.62 0.40 -14.26
N GLU A 32 -2.73 -0.27 -13.96
CA GLU A 32 -3.87 -0.36 -14.88
C GLU A 32 -4.50 1.02 -15.14
N LEU A 33 -4.76 1.81 -14.10
CA LEU A 33 -5.32 3.15 -14.23
C LEU A 33 -4.40 4.10 -15.00
N THR A 34 -3.08 3.95 -14.86
CA THR A 34 -2.09 4.72 -15.63
C THR A 34 -2.11 4.33 -17.10
N ALA A 35 -2.26 3.03 -17.41
CA ALA A 35 -2.44 2.56 -18.79
C ALA A 35 -3.75 3.11 -19.39
N MET A 36 -4.83 3.13 -18.63
CA MET A 36 -6.10 3.75 -19.04
C MET A 36 -5.97 5.25 -19.29
N ALA A 37 -5.22 5.97 -18.44
CA ALA A 37 -4.98 7.40 -18.60
C ALA A 37 -4.19 7.72 -19.88
N ALA A 38 -3.28 6.84 -20.28
CA ALA A 38 -2.47 6.97 -21.50
C ALA A 38 -3.29 6.85 -22.79
N ILE A 39 -4.42 6.15 -22.76
CA ILE A 39 -5.37 6.02 -23.89
C ILE A 39 -6.60 6.93 -23.74
N GLY A 40 -6.59 7.83 -22.76
CA GLY A 40 -7.69 8.74 -22.46
C GLY A 40 -8.08 9.61 -23.66
N LYS A 41 -9.38 9.92 -23.77
CA LYS A 41 -9.92 10.67 -24.92
C LYS A 41 -9.73 12.18 -24.76
N THR A 42 -9.68 12.67 -23.53
CA THR A 42 -9.56 14.10 -23.22
C THR A 42 -8.44 14.37 -22.20
N PRO A 43 -7.77 15.54 -22.28
CA PRO A 43 -6.77 15.93 -21.30
C PRO A 43 -7.27 15.96 -19.86
N ASP A 44 -8.53 16.36 -19.64
CA ASP A 44 -9.14 16.45 -18.31
C ASP A 44 -9.39 15.07 -17.68
N GLU A 45 -9.83 14.09 -18.47
CA GLU A 45 -9.97 12.69 -18.03
C GLU A 45 -8.61 12.11 -17.65
N THR A 46 -7.60 12.29 -18.49
CA THR A 46 -6.23 11.85 -18.21
C THR A 46 -5.69 12.52 -16.93
N ALA A 47 -5.87 13.84 -16.78
CA ALA A 47 -5.42 14.55 -15.59
C ALA A 47 -6.13 14.08 -14.31
N THR A 48 -7.42 13.75 -14.41
CA THR A 48 -8.19 13.21 -13.28
C THR A 48 -7.73 11.82 -12.89
N LEU A 49 -7.53 10.92 -13.84
CA LEU A 49 -7.01 9.57 -13.59
C LEU A 49 -5.60 9.62 -12.98
N MET A 50 -4.73 10.48 -13.48
CA MET A 50 -3.38 10.63 -12.92
C MET A 50 -3.39 11.16 -11.47
N LYS A 51 -4.34 12.04 -11.11
CA LYS A 51 -4.53 12.46 -9.71
C LYS A 51 -4.97 11.30 -8.82
N VAL A 52 -5.88 10.45 -9.31
CA VAL A 52 -6.30 9.24 -8.58
C VAL A 52 -5.12 8.28 -8.40
N CYS A 53 -4.32 8.05 -9.44
CA CYS A 53 -3.10 7.23 -9.34
C CYS A 53 -2.12 7.77 -8.29
N ALA A 54 -1.92 9.08 -8.22
CA ALA A 54 -1.04 9.69 -7.22
C ALA A 54 -1.57 9.49 -5.78
N LEU A 55 -2.87 9.62 -5.57
CA LEU A 55 -3.49 9.37 -4.26
C LEU A 55 -3.36 7.90 -3.84
N LEU A 56 -3.57 6.97 -4.78
CA LEU A 56 -3.42 5.55 -4.55
C LEU A 56 -1.96 5.17 -4.25
N ALA A 57 -1.00 5.71 -4.99
CA ALA A 57 0.42 5.49 -4.73
C ALA A 57 0.83 5.97 -3.31
N ALA A 58 0.31 7.11 -2.87
CA ALA A 58 0.54 7.58 -1.50
C ALA A 58 -0.07 6.63 -0.44
N GLN A 59 -1.24 6.04 -0.71
CA GLN A 59 -1.81 5.02 0.19
C GLN A 59 -1.02 3.72 0.19
N GLN A 60 -0.54 3.28 -0.98
CA GLN A 60 0.33 2.10 -1.10
C GLN A 60 1.59 2.26 -0.24
N GLU A 61 2.27 3.40 -0.34
CA GLU A 61 3.47 3.67 0.47
C GLU A 61 3.16 3.62 1.97
N LYS A 62 2.06 4.26 2.39
CA LYS A 62 1.62 4.27 3.79
C LYS A 62 1.33 2.85 4.31
N LEU A 63 0.69 2.00 3.51
CA LEU A 63 0.45 0.60 3.88
C LEU A 63 1.76 -0.18 4.01
N GLY A 64 2.73 0.04 3.12
CA GLY A 64 4.06 -0.56 3.22
C GLY A 64 4.80 -0.17 4.50
N VAL A 65 4.66 1.08 4.95
CA VAL A 65 5.18 1.52 6.26
C VAL A 65 4.53 0.73 7.40
N TYR A 66 3.19 0.62 7.40
CA TYR A 66 2.47 -0.13 8.44
C TYR A 66 2.77 -1.62 8.42
N ALA A 67 2.97 -2.23 7.25
CA ALA A 67 3.45 -3.60 7.14
C ALA A 67 4.83 -3.74 7.79
N GLY A 68 5.74 -2.80 7.54
CA GLY A 68 7.03 -2.71 8.21
C GLY A 68 6.93 -2.65 9.74
N GLU A 69 5.99 -1.84 10.26
CA GLU A 69 5.72 -1.73 11.70
C GLU A 69 5.16 -3.03 12.29
N ALA A 70 4.20 -3.66 11.61
CA ALA A 70 3.63 -4.94 12.00
C ALA A 70 4.72 -6.02 12.07
N LYS A 71 5.58 -6.08 11.05
CA LYS A 71 6.73 -6.99 10.99
C LYS A 71 7.74 -6.73 12.11
N ALA A 72 7.94 -5.47 12.50
CA ALA A 72 8.87 -5.07 13.56
C ALA A 72 8.29 -5.18 14.98
N GLN A 73 7.00 -5.50 15.11
CA GLN A 73 6.25 -5.46 16.36
C GLN A 73 6.33 -4.12 17.11
N ARG A 74 6.51 -3.02 16.37
CA ARG A 74 6.67 -1.68 16.93
C ARG A 74 5.97 -0.67 16.04
N ILE A 75 5.05 0.07 16.62
CA ILE A 75 4.45 1.24 15.97
C ILE A 75 5.43 2.40 16.16
N ARG A 76 5.98 2.93 15.07
CA ARG A 76 6.82 4.13 15.09
C ARG A 76 5.94 5.32 14.72
N ARG A 77 5.08 5.74 15.64
CA ARG A 77 4.57 7.12 15.57
C ARG A 77 5.76 8.00 15.93
N SER A 78 6.26 8.79 14.98
CA SER A 78 7.02 9.97 15.36
C SER A 78 6.10 10.77 16.28
N ASP A 79 6.53 10.99 17.52
CA ASP A 79 5.83 11.89 18.44
C ASP A 79 5.66 13.23 17.72
N VAL A 80 4.44 13.51 17.26
CA VAL A 80 4.04 14.86 16.88
C VAL A 80 3.53 15.46 18.18
N GLY A 81 4.40 16.17 18.90
CA GLY A 81 4.01 17.03 20.01
C GLY A 81 5.06 17.17 21.11
N ASP A 82 5.96 18.16 20.96
CA ASP A 82 6.02 19.35 21.83
C ASP A 82 6.68 20.51 21.05
#